data_AF-A0A850JCZ3-F1
#
_entry.id   AF-A0A850JCZ3-F1
#
_cell.length_a   1.000
_cell.length_b   1.000
_cell.length_c   1.000
_cell.angle_alpha   90.00
_cell.angle_beta   90.00
_cell.angle_gamma   90.00
#
_symmetry.space_group_name_H-M   'P 1'
#
loop_
_entity.id
_entity.type
_entity.pdbx_description
1 polymer ?
#
loop_
_entity_poly.entity_id
_entity_poly.type
_entity_poly.pdbx_seq_one_letter_code
_entity_poly.pdbx_strand_id
1 'polypeptide(L)'
;MTDRPDPDQLFDVDMYRAVWPMGSEKIELISGHPLFYGMFDRVDVEAAERAFPGRPATIERWYGERGNLLLHASTCTPETCPEWPSEEF
;
A
#
# COMPACT_ATOMS: atom_id res chain seq x y z
N MET A 1 19.34 -8.76 -7.50
CA MET A 1 18.99 -7.62 -6.64
C MET A 1 17.60 -7.21 -7.07
N THR A 2 16.61 -7.38 -6.22
CA THR A 2 15.24 -6.95 -6.54
C THR A 2 15.24 -5.43 -6.46
N ASP A 3 14.84 -4.76 -7.53
CA ASP A 3 14.78 -3.29 -7.64
C ASP A 3 13.57 -2.76 -6.84
N ARG A 4 13.60 -3.00 -5.53
CA ARG A 4 12.56 -2.58 -4.59
C ARG A 4 13.08 -1.38 -3.81
N PRO A 5 12.23 -0.37 -3.54
CA PRO A 5 12.62 0.76 -2.72
C PRO A 5 13.01 0.29 -1.31
N ASP A 6 13.93 1.02 -0.70
CA ASP A 6 14.21 0.87 0.72
C ASP A 6 12.93 1.13 1.54
N PRO A 7 12.82 0.57 2.77
CA PRO A 7 11.55 0.63 3.50
C PRO A 7 11.03 2.04 3.77
N ASP A 8 11.90 2.99 4.04
CA ASP A 8 11.60 4.41 4.26
C ASP A 8 11.45 5.22 2.96
N GLN A 9 11.89 4.68 1.83
CA GLN A 9 11.83 5.35 0.54
C GLN A 9 10.39 5.37 0.01
N LEU A 10 9.95 6.55 -0.47
CA LEU A 10 8.72 6.72 -1.21
C LEU A 10 8.86 6.18 -2.64
N PHE A 11 7.78 5.65 -3.19
CA PHE A 11 7.78 5.20 -4.58
C PHE A 11 7.79 6.39 -5.54
N ASP A 12 8.59 6.29 -6.58
CA ASP A 12 8.48 7.15 -7.76
C ASP A 12 7.66 6.48 -8.87
N VAL A 13 7.54 7.17 -10.01
CA VAL A 13 6.74 6.72 -11.15
C VAL A 13 7.25 5.43 -11.77
N ASP A 14 8.57 5.24 -11.80
CA ASP A 14 9.19 4.11 -12.47
C ASP A 14 9.15 2.87 -11.56
N MET A 15 9.33 3.05 -10.25
CA MET A 15 9.21 1.99 -9.25
C MET A 15 7.79 1.42 -9.18
N TYR A 16 6.74 2.27 -9.17
CA TYR A 16 5.38 1.73 -9.09
C TYR A 16 4.98 1.01 -10.39
N ARG A 17 5.47 1.45 -11.56
CA ARG A 17 5.21 0.77 -12.85
C ARG A 17 5.75 -0.65 -12.90
N ALA A 18 6.77 -0.96 -12.10
CA ALA A 18 7.34 -2.29 -11.98
C ALA A 18 6.54 -3.21 -11.02
N VAL A 19 5.62 -2.65 -10.22
CA VAL A 19 4.85 -3.37 -9.20
C VAL A 19 3.38 -3.43 -9.62
N TRP A 20 2.92 -4.60 -10.06
CA TRP A 20 1.51 -4.84 -10.36
C TRP A 20 1.00 -6.08 -9.61
N PRO A 21 0.39 -5.93 -8.42
CA PRO A 21 -0.20 -7.05 -7.72
C PRO A 21 -1.33 -7.64 -8.56
N MET A 22 -1.35 -8.97 -8.66
CA MET A 22 -2.47 -9.69 -9.25
C MET A 22 -3.75 -9.33 -8.50
N GLY A 23 -4.81 -8.99 -9.22
CA GLY A 23 -6.10 -8.57 -8.64
C GLY A 23 -6.28 -7.05 -8.49
N SER A 24 -5.24 -6.25 -8.72
CA SER A 24 -5.39 -4.79 -8.78
C SER A 24 -6.13 -4.39 -10.06
N GLU A 25 -7.22 -3.64 -9.90
CA GLU A 25 -7.97 -3.06 -11.01
C GLU A 25 -7.28 -1.82 -11.57
N LYS A 26 -6.62 -1.07 -10.68
CA LYS A 26 -5.88 0.16 -10.96
C LYS A 26 -4.84 0.40 -9.87
N ILE A 27 -3.80 1.15 -10.20
CA ILE A 27 -2.80 1.62 -9.24
C ILE A 27 -2.70 3.13 -9.33
N GLU A 28 -2.69 3.81 -8.18
CA GLU A 28 -2.36 5.22 -8.05
C GLU A 28 -1.18 5.41 -7.11
N LEU A 29 -0.55 6.58 -7.22
CA LEU A 29 0.52 6.99 -6.33
C LEU A 29 0.06 8.23 -5.57
N ILE A 30 -0.29 8.06 -4.29
CA ILE A 30 -0.76 9.14 -3.42
C ILE A 30 0.41 9.56 -2.54
N SER A 31 0.96 10.76 -2.76
CA SER A 31 2.10 11.27 -1.98
C SER A 31 3.29 10.27 -1.91
N GLY A 32 3.52 9.48 -2.96
CA GLY A 32 4.58 8.45 -2.97
C GLY A 32 4.20 7.10 -2.35
N HIS A 33 2.93 6.90 -2.00
CA HIS A 33 2.36 5.67 -1.44
C HIS A 33 1.53 4.96 -2.52
N PRO A 34 1.90 3.74 -2.93
CA PRO A 34 1.10 2.98 -3.88
C PRO A 34 -0.27 2.59 -3.30
N LEU A 35 -1.34 3.05 -3.94
CA LEU A 35 -2.72 2.64 -3.69
C LEU A 35 -3.16 1.67 -4.78
N PHE A 36 -3.48 0.44 -4.40
CA PHE A 36 -4.00 -0.60 -5.27
C PHE A 36 -5.52 -0.68 -5.11
N TYR A 37 -6.24 -0.34 -6.17
CA TYR A 37 -7.70 -0.44 -6.21
C TYR A 37 -8.12 -1.89 -6.40
N GLY A 38 -9.09 -2.34 -5.58
CA GLY A 38 -9.63 -3.69 -5.67
C GLY A 38 -10.39 -4.12 -4.42
N MET A 39 -10.51 -5.44 -4.27
CA MET A 39 -11.23 -6.12 -3.18
C MET A 39 -10.27 -6.88 -2.27
N PHE A 40 -9.24 -6.17 -1.78
CA PHE A 40 -8.20 -6.76 -0.93
C PHE A 40 -8.68 -6.95 0.50
N ASP A 41 -8.07 -7.92 1.19
CA ASP A 41 -8.31 -8.20 2.59
C ASP A 41 -7.01 -8.37 3.41
N ARG A 42 -7.15 -8.80 4.66
CA ARG A 42 -6.02 -8.93 5.59
C ARG A 42 -4.93 -9.88 5.08
N VAL A 43 -5.29 -10.89 4.28
CA VAL A 43 -4.29 -11.81 3.71
C VAL A 43 -3.41 -11.09 2.69
N ASP A 44 -3.99 -10.15 1.93
CA ASP A 44 -3.27 -9.33 0.96
C ASP A 44 -2.33 -8.34 1.65
N VAL A 45 -2.75 -7.78 2.79
CA VAL A 45 -1.86 -6.96 3.65
C VAL A 45 -0.64 -7.76 4.06
N GLU A 46 -0.82 -8.96 4.63
CA GLU A 46 0.30 -9.82 5.04
C GLU A 46 1.20 -10.21 3.84
N ALA A 47 0.61 -10.39 2.66
CA ALA A 47 1.36 -10.66 1.44
C ALA A 47 2.19 -9.45 0.99
N ALA A 48 1.61 -8.25 1.05
CA ALA A 48 2.28 -7.00 0.72
C ALA A 48 3.46 -6.72 1.67
N GLU A 49 3.27 -6.88 2.98
CA GLU A 49 4.34 -6.69 3.97
C GLU A 49 5.48 -7.72 3.80
N ARG A 50 5.15 -8.95 3.38
CA ARG A 50 6.16 -9.96 3.04
C ARG A 50 6.90 -9.61 1.73
N ALA A 51 6.21 -9.01 0.77
CA ALA A 51 6.82 -8.56 -0.48
C ALA A 51 7.66 -7.28 -0.31
N PHE A 52 7.31 -6.44 0.65
CA PHE A 52 7.98 -5.18 0.98
C PHE A 52 8.35 -5.15 2.47
N PRO A 53 9.39 -5.90 2.89
CA PRO A 53 9.76 -5.98 4.30
C PRO A 53 10.02 -4.62 4.92
N GLY A 54 9.41 -4.35 6.08
CA GLY A 54 9.55 -3.10 6.82
C GLY A 54 8.60 -1.98 6.38
N ARG A 55 7.80 -2.18 5.33
CA ARG A 55 6.74 -1.27 4.91
C ARG A 55 5.39 -1.77 5.43
N PRO A 56 4.65 -0.98 6.23
CA PRO A 56 3.30 -1.34 6.63
C PRO A 56 2.35 -1.27 5.44
N ALA A 57 1.31 -2.11 5.45
CA ALA A 57 0.22 -2.02 4.49
C ALA A 57 -1.13 -1.93 5.21
N THR A 58 -2.08 -1.22 4.63
CA THR A 58 -3.42 -1.02 5.22
C THR A 58 -4.52 -1.19 4.18
N ILE A 59 -5.74 -1.44 4.65
CA ILE A 59 -6.93 -1.47 3.80
C ILE A 59 -7.74 -0.19 4.02
N GLU A 60 -7.92 0.58 2.96
CA GLU A 60 -8.97 1.60 2.87
C GLU A 60 -10.29 0.89 2.56
N ARG A 61 -11.12 0.70 3.59
CA ARG A 61 -12.33 -0.12 3.52
C ARG A 61 -13.42 0.61 2.74
N TRP A 62 -14.15 -0.13 1.91
CA TRP A 62 -15.38 0.38 1.30
C TRP A 62 -16.44 -0.71 1.09
N TYR A 63 -16.10 -1.98 1.34
CA TYR A 63 -17.04 -3.10 1.34
C TYR A 63 -16.78 -4.03 2.54
N GLY A 64 -17.41 -3.73 3.67
CA GLY A 64 -17.15 -4.43 4.93
C GLY A 64 -15.69 -4.30 5.35
N GLU A 65 -15.01 -5.43 5.54
CA GLU A 65 -13.59 -5.49 5.91
C GLU A 65 -12.64 -5.41 4.69
N ARG A 66 -13.18 -5.28 3.47
CA ARG A 66 -12.41 -5.28 2.22
C ARG A 66 -12.36 -3.90 1.58
N GLY A 67 -11.33 -3.69 0.78
CA GLY A 67 -11.21 -2.49 -0.04
C GLY A 67 -9.85 -2.32 -0.68
N ASN A 68 -9.42 -1.07 -0.83
CA ASN A 68 -8.18 -0.75 -1.52
C ASN A 68 -6.99 -0.99 -0.60
N LEU A 69 -5.91 -1.53 -1.15
CA LEU A 69 -4.68 -1.79 -0.41
C LEU A 69 -3.73 -0.60 -0.58
N LEU A 70 -3.23 -0.07 0.52
CA LEU A 70 -2.26 1.02 0.52
C LEU A 70 -0.95 0.55 1.15
N LEU A 71 0.17 0.81 0.47
CA LEU A 71 1.50 0.43 0.95
C LEU A 71 2.30 1.66 1.40
N HIS A 72 2.71 1.66 2.65
CA HIS A 72 3.30 2.82 3.32
C HIS A 72 4.82 2.78 3.42
N ALA A 73 5.44 3.95 3.47
CA ALA A 73 6.84 4.03 3.91
C ALA A 73 6.96 3.58 5.37
N SER A 74 8.09 3.03 5.78
CA SER A 74 8.33 2.56 7.15
C SER A 74 8.24 3.67 8.20
N THR A 75 8.50 4.92 7.79
CA THR A 75 8.37 6.12 8.62
C THR A 75 6.94 6.62 8.77
N CYS A 76 6.00 6.03 8.05
CA CYS A 76 4.61 6.43 7.99
C CYS A 76 3.82 5.71 9.09
N THR A 77 3.11 6.50 9.90
CA THR A 77 2.28 6.04 11.01
C THR A 77 0.89 6.67 10.92
N PRO A 78 -0.13 6.15 11.63
CA PRO A 78 -1.45 6.77 11.67
C PRO A 78 -1.44 8.25 12.04
N GLU A 79 -0.49 8.68 12.87
CA GLU A 79 -0.39 10.06 13.36
C GLU A 79 0.37 10.98 12.42
N THR A 80 1.18 10.42 11.52
CA THR A 80 2.12 11.16 10.68
C THR A 80 1.73 11.18 9.21
N CYS A 81 0.84 10.28 8.78
CA CYS A 81 0.41 10.16 7.40
C CYS A 81 -1.10 10.37 7.22
N PRO A 82 -1.53 11.40 6.49
CA PRO A 82 -2.94 11.60 6.17
C PRO A 82 -3.52 10.51 5.24
N GLU A 83 -2.66 9.77 4.53
CA GLU A 83 -3.06 8.63 3.70
C GLU A 83 -3.41 7.39 4.52
N TRP A 84 -3.10 7.36 5.81
CA TRP A 84 -3.50 6.25 6.67
C TRP A 84 -5.03 6.19 6.75
N PRO A 85 -5.67 5.03 6.54
CA PRO A 85 -7.13 4.95 6.58
C PRO A 85 -7.64 5.42 7.95
N SER A 86 -8.57 6.38 7.97
CA SER A 86 -9.27 6.76 9.19
C SER A 86 -10.17 5.61 9.64
N GLU A 87 -10.23 5.35 10.95
CA GLU A 87 -11.18 4.36 11.50
C GLU A 87 -12.65 4.81 11.44
N GLU A 88 -12.91 6.06 11.02
CA GLU A 88 -14.27 6.61 10.95
C GLU A 88 -14.97 6.26 9.63
N PHE A 89 -16.00 5.40 9.74
CA PHE A 89 -17.09 5.22 8.77
C PHE A 89 -18.44 5.37 9.50
#